data_AF-A0A3Q1H3Z3-F1
#
_entry.id   AF-A0A3Q1H3Z3-F1
#
_cell.length_a   1.000
_cell.length_b   1.000
_cell.length_c   1.000
_cell.angle_alpha   90.00
_cell.angle_beta   90.00
_cell.angle_gamma   90.00
#
_symmetry.space_group_name_H-M   'P 1'
#
loop_
_entity.id
_entity.type
_entity.pdbx_description
1 polymer ?
#
loop_
_entity_poly.entity_id
_entity_poly.type
_entity_poly.pdbx_seq_one_letter_code
_entity_poly.pdbx_strand_id
1 'polypeptide(L)'
;MKALLFTCILVPWLTAALARRFDQNSQLIPGSLPGRELNGYFSDNLKSKRARRALPPADEPDESPIPDGAAAIDLPTCLLCVCLSGSVYCEEVSPDMTTVPTLPKETAYLYARFNKIKKLAAKDFGDIVTLKRIDLTGNMISEIEDGTFSKLTMLEELSLAENRLVKLPMLPAKLTSFNANHNLLKTKGVKANAFKKLTKLVNLFLANNQLEAVPHIPESVRILHLQNNNITDVNKDTFCKSNSTYYLRLSLNEVRLDGNPAVLSKYPDSFTCMKVLPSGRYR
;
A
#
# COMPACT_ATOMS: atom_id res chain seq x y z
N MET A 1 50.40 -46.15 2.16
CA MET A 1 49.78 -47.47 1.94
C MET A 1 48.63 -47.29 0.96
N LYS A 2 48.76 -47.96 -0.19
CA LYS A 2 47.77 -48.46 -1.17
C LYS A 2 46.46 -47.70 -1.45
N ALA A 3 46.33 -47.38 -2.73
CA ALA A 3 45.14 -47.01 -3.49
C ALA A 3 44.13 -48.16 -3.68
N LEU A 4 42.90 -47.79 -4.07
CA LEU A 4 41.91 -48.48 -4.94
C LEU A 4 40.69 -47.52 -5.00
N LEU A 5 40.40 -46.71 -6.04
CA LEU A 5 39.95 -46.99 -7.43
C LEU A 5 38.78 -47.99 -7.54
N PHE A 6 37.59 -47.50 -7.92
CA PHE A 6 36.83 -47.86 -9.15
C PHE A 6 35.39 -47.26 -9.10
N THR A 7 35.10 -46.22 -9.91
CA THR A 7 34.15 -46.14 -11.07
C THR A 7 32.65 -46.20 -10.77
N CYS A 8 31.84 -45.16 -11.03
CA CYS A 8 31.29 -44.67 -12.32
C CYS A 8 30.08 -45.50 -12.84
N ILE A 9 28.88 -44.87 -12.88
CA ILE A 9 27.73 -44.99 -13.82
C ILE A 9 26.74 -43.89 -13.29
N LEU A 10 26.61 -42.68 -13.84
CA LEU A 10 26.05 -42.20 -15.11
C LEU A 10 24.58 -42.59 -15.40
N VAL A 11 23.73 -41.54 -15.30
CA VAL A 11 22.61 -41.13 -16.16
C VAL A 11 21.18 -41.24 -15.59
N PRO A 12 20.34 -40.21 -15.82
CA PRO A 12 19.06 -39.96 -15.15
C PRO A 12 17.88 -40.55 -15.95
N TRP A 13 16.74 -40.73 -15.28
CA TRP A 13 15.50 -41.11 -15.95
C TRP A 13 14.65 -39.89 -16.30
N LEU A 14 14.43 -39.75 -17.60
CA LEU A 14 13.56 -38.81 -18.28
C LEU A 14 12.95 -39.55 -19.47
N THR A 15 11.63 -39.75 -19.47
CA THR A 15 10.77 -40.07 -20.64
C THR A 15 9.38 -39.48 -20.32
N ALA A 16 8.92 -38.40 -20.99
CA ALA A 16 8.23 -38.36 -22.30
C ALA A 16 6.84 -39.01 -22.24
N ALA A 17 5.74 -38.50 -22.79
CA ALA A 17 5.36 -37.28 -23.50
C ALA A 17 3.82 -37.29 -23.62
N LEU A 18 3.18 -36.12 -23.82
CA LEU A 18 2.11 -35.99 -24.82
C LEU A 18 1.86 -34.52 -25.14
N ALA A 19 2.00 -34.25 -26.44
CA ALA A 19 1.91 -32.96 -27.10
C ALA A 19 0.45 -32.53 -27.33
N ARG A 20 0.25 -31.21 -27.46
CA ARG A 20 -0.64 -30.61 -28.47
C ARG A 20 -0.26 -29.14 -28.69
N ARG A 21 0.51 -28.90 -29.75
CA ARG A 21 0.55 -27.62 -30.48
C ARG A 21 -0.74 -27.54 -31.31
N PHE A 22 -1.36 -26.36 -31.37
CA PHE A 22 -2.27 -26.01 -32.45
C PHE A 22 -1.81 -24.65 -32.98
N ASP A 23 -1.23 -24.68 -34.16
CA ASP A 23 -0.87 -23.53 -34.99
C ASP A 23 -1.53 -23.80 -36.34
N GLN A 24 -2.38 -22.89 -36.81
CA GLN A 24 -2.92 -22.90 -38.16
C GLN A 24 -3.09 -21.46 -38.63
N ASN A 25 -2.02 -20.90 -39.16
CA ASN A 25 -2.10 -20.05 -40.34
C ASN A 25 -2.31 -20.94 -41.57
N SER A 26 -3.33 -20.65 -42.38
CA SER A 26 -3.45 -21.17 -43.74
C SER A 26 -4.18 -20.16 -44.63
N GLN A 27 -3.65 -20.04 -45.84
CA GLN A 27 -3.78 -18.95 -46.79
C GLN A 27 -5.08 -18.99 -47.63
N LEU A 28 -5.42 -17.81 -48.16
CA LEU A 28 -6.19 -17.46 -49.38
C LEU A 28 -6.22 -18.55 -50.48
N ILE A 29 -7.34 -18.70 -51.24
CA ILE A 29 -7.62 -18.24 -52.65
C ILE A 29 -9.17 -18.40 -52.96
N PRO A 30 -9.75 -18.14 -54.18
CA PRO A 30 -10.75 -17.07 -54.44
C PRO A 30 -12.13 -17.52 -54.98
N GLY A 31 -13.09 -16.58 -55.11
CA GLY A 31 -13.98 -16.53 -56.28
C GLY A 31 -15.50 -16.78 -56.12
N SER A 32 -16.25 -15.89 -56.79
CA SER A 32 -17.60 -16.02 -57.39
C SER A 32 -18.86 -15.62 -56.60
N LEU A 33 -19.55 -14.62 -57.18
CA LEU A 33 -20.97 -14.27 -57.05
C LEU A 33 -21.83 -15.32 -57.79
N PRO A 34 -23.14 -15.45 -57.46
CA PRO A 34 -24.21 -14.68 -58.12
C PRO A 34 -25.28 -14.21 -57.09
N GLY A 35 -26.09 -13.15 -57.26
CA GLY A 35 -26.71 -12.58 -58.45
C GLY A 35 -28.22 -12.88 -58.48
N ARG A 36 -29.07 -11.94 -58.03
CA ARG A 36 -30.49 -11.71 -58.42
C ARG A 36 -31.08 -10.58 -57.54
N GLU A 37 -31.18 -9.34 -58.05
CA GLU A 37 -32.27 -8.77 -58.88
C GLU A 37 -33.56 -8.46 -58.11
N LEU A 38 -33.94 -7.18 -58.03
CA LEU A 38 -35.08 -6.64 -58.79
C LEU A 38 -35.23 -5.11 -58.64
N ASN A 39 -35.32 -4.46 -59.81
CA ASN A 39 -35.77 -3.09 -60.09
C ASN A 39 -37.06 -2.74 -59.33
N GLY A 40 -37.33 -1.51 -58.87
CA GLY A 40 -37.42 -0.24 -59.61
C GLY A 40 -38.73 0.46 -59.18
N TYR A 41 -38.92 1.73 -59.57
CA TYR A 41 -40.06 2.64 -59.31
C TYR A 41 -39.97 3.55 -58.05
N PHE A 42 -39.56 4.81 -58.22
CA PHE A 42 -40.47 5.93 -58.59
C PHE A 42 -39.68 7.24 -58.75
N SER A 43 -39.90 7.90 -59.88
CA SER A 43 -39.30 9.20 -60.23
C SER A 43 -40.11 10.37 -59.65
N ASP A 44 -39.40 11.49 -59.52
CA ASP A 44 -39.85 12.89 -59.65
C ASP A 44 -40.78 13.49 -58.59
N ASN A 45 -40.21 14.40 -57.79
CA ASN A 45 -40.51 15.84 -57.88
C ASN A 45 -39.76 16.64 -56.80
N LEU A 46 -38.82 17.50 -57.20
CA LEU A 46 -38.85 18.95 -56.94
C LEU A 46 -37.55 19.61 -57.41
N LYS A 47 -37.68 20.33 -58.52
CA LYS A 47 -36.73 21.31 -59.04
C LYS A 47 -36.43 22.36 -57.97
N SER A 48 -35.16 22.77 -57.83
CA SER A 48 -34.73 24.19 -57.95
C SER A 48 -33.45 24.53 -57.17
N LYS A 49 -32.44 24.97 -57.93
CA LYS A 49 -31.43 26.01 -57.63
C LYS A 49 -30.30 25.72 -56.61
N ARG A 50 -29.11 25.51 -57.21
CA ARG A 50 -27.91 26.38 -57.08
C ARG A 50 -27.31 26.57 -55.68
N ALA A 51 -26.21 25.88 -55.41
CA ALA A 51 -24.91 26.46 -55.03
C ALA A 51 -23.90 25.34 -54.75
N ARG A 52 -22.83 25.25 -55.54
CA ARG A 52 -21.62 24.53 -55.12
C ARG A 52 -21.02 25.32 -53.96
N ARG A 53 -21.18 24.85 -52.72
CA ARG A 53 -20.37 25.31 -51.59
C ARG A 53 -19.12 24.44 -51.55
N ALA A 54 -17.98 25.09 -51.69
CA ALA A 54 -16.66 24.50 -51.52
C ALA A 54 -16.53 23.93 -50.10
N LEU A 55 -15.87 22.77 -49.98
CA LEU A 55 -15.38 22.27 -48.71
C LEU A 55 -14.42 23.30 -48.11
N PRO A 56 -14.45 23.56 -46.79
CA PRO A 56 -13.45 24.40 -46.14
C PRO A 56 -12.07 23.73 -46.26
N PRO A 57 -10.98 24.53 -46.28
CA PRO A 57 -9.62 23.99 -46.35
C PRO A 57 -9.32 23.19 -45.08
N ALA A 58 -8.49 22.15 -45.22
CA ALA A 58 -7.94 21.42 -44.10
C ALA A 58 -7.13 22.38 -43.23
N ASP A 59 -7.44 22.44 -41.94
CA ASP A 59 -6.62 23.18 -40.98
C ASP A 59 -5.24 22.51 -40.90
N GLU A 60 -4.20 23.30 -41.22
CA GLU A 60 -2.79 22.97 -41.00
C GLU A 60 -2.55 22.70 -39.50
N PRO A 61 -1.62 21.79 -39.15
CA PRO A 61 -1.32 21.51 -37.74
C PRO A 61 -0.68 22.74 -37.08
N ASP A 62 -1.28 23.18 -35.97
CA ASP A 62 -0.76 24.26 -35.12
C ASP A 62 0.62 23.88 -34.57
N GLU A 63 1.66 24.48 -35.12
CA GLU A 63 3.05 24.35 -34.68
C GLU A 63 3.30 25.34 -33.52
N SER A 64 2.53 25.19 -32.44
CA SER A 64 2.76 25.90 -31.19
C SER A 64 3.77 25.12 -30.31
N PRO A 65 4.77 25.78 -29.69
CA PRO A 65 5.76 25.07 -28.90
C PRO A 65 5.11 24.44 -27.66
N ILE A 66 5.20 23.11 -27.54
CA ILE A 66 4.82 22.38 -26.34
C ILE A 66 5.71 22.91 -25.19
N PRO A 67 5.16 23.37 -24.07
CA PRO A 67 5.98 23.72 -22.92
C PRO A 67 6.61 22.44 -22.38
N ASP A 68 7.93 22.34 -22.45
CA ASP A 68 8.71 21.31 -21.78
C ASP A 68 8.48 21.40 -20.27
N GLY A 69 7.55 20.56 -19.78
CA GLY A 69 7.13 20.56 -18.39
C GLY A 69 5.69 20.14 -18.17
N ALA A 70 5.10 19.34 -19.06
CA ALA A 70 3.80 18.72 -18.83
C ALA A 70 3.90 17.83 -17.59
N ALA A 71 3.39 18.36 -16.47
CA ALA A 71 3.02 17.59 -15.31
C ALA A 71 2.28 16.33 -15.75
N ALA A 72 2.57 15.22 -15.08
CA ALA A 72 1.91 13.93 -15.28
C ALA A 72 0.45 14.14 -15.67
N ILE A 73 0.12 13.71 -16.90
CA ILE A 73 -1.22 13.73 -17.47
C ILE A 73 -2.22 13.37 -16.36
N ASP A 74 -3.15 14.29 -16.06
CA ASP A 74 -4.26 14.11 -15.10
C ASP A 74 -5.19 12.99 -15.61
N LEU A 75 -4.67 11.78 -15.61
CA LEU A 75 -5.41 10.58 -15.93
C LEU A 75 -6.32 10.34 -14.73
N PRO A 76 -7.63 10.11 -14.95
CA PRO A 76 -8.53 9.81 -13.85
C PRO A 76 -7.95 8.65 -13.04
N THR A 77 -7.86 8.78 -11.71
CA THR A 77 -7.36 7.70 -10.84
C THR A 77 -8.02 6.37 -11.16
N CYS A 78 -9.31 6.38 -11.53
CA CYS A 78 -10.08 5.20 -11.88
C CYS A 78 -9.80 4.62 -13.28
N LEU A 79 -8.91 5.23 -14.06
CA LEU A 79 -8.38 4.67 -15.31
C LEU A 79 -7.13 3.81 -15.04
N LEU A 80 -6.34 4.20 -14.03
CA LEU A 80 -5.14 3.47 -13.59
C LEU A 80 -5.46 2.43 -12.51
N CYS A 81 -6.48 2.71 -11.71
CA CYS A 81 -6.90 1.93 -10.56
C CYS A 81 -8.35 1.47 -10.71
N VAL A 82 -8.75 0.48 -9.92
CA VAL A 82 -10.14 0.02 -9.87
C VAL A 82 -10.90 0.79 -8.79
N CYS A 83 -11.92 1.56 -9.19
CA CYS A 83 -12.80 2.30 -8.28
C CYS A 83 -14.14 1.59 -8.11
N LEU A 84 -14.47 1.19 -6.88
CA LEU A 84 -15.72 0.48 -6.55
C LEU A 84 -16.36 1.08 -5.29
N SER A 85 -17.50 1.74 -5.44
CA SER A 85 -18.36 2.19 -4.33
C SER A 85 -17.58 2.88 -3.19
N GLY A 86 -16.82 3.93 -3.52
CA GLY A 86 -16.00 4.68 -2.56
C GLY A 86 -14.72 3.97 -2.12
N SER A 87 -14.35 2.86 -2.77
CA SER A 87 -13.04 2.20 -2.58
C SER A 87 -12.19 2.37 -3.84
N VAL A 88 -10.90 2.61 -3.66
CA VAL A 88 -9.92 2.73 -4.75
C VAL A 88 -8.83 1.67 -4.54
N TYR A 89 -8.66 0.80 -5.53
CA TYR A 89 -7.69 -0.29 -5.55
C TYR A 89 -6.63 -0.02 -6.62
N CYS A 90 -5.43 0.34 -6.18
CA CYS A 90 -4.25 0.62 -6.98
C CYS A 90 -3.13 -0.37 -6.57
N GLU A 91 -3.34 -1.67 -6.70
CA GLU A 91 -2.31 -2.66 -6.37
C GLU A 91 -1.43 -2.91 -7.60
N GLU A 92 -0.11 -2.77 -7.44
CA GLU A 92 0.90 -3.07 -8.48
C GLU A 92 0.58 -2.46 -9.86
N VAL A 93 0.28 -1.16 -9.89
CA VAL A 93 -0.16 -0.47 -11.12
C VAL A 93 1.00 -0.30 -12.10
N SER A 94 0.71 -0.49 -13.39
CA SER A 94 1.62 -0.22 -14.51
C SER A 94 1.10 0.96 -15.35
N PRO A 95 1.90 2.01 -15.61
CA PRO A 95 3.30 2.22 -15.20
C PRO A 95 3.45 2.44 -13.69
N ASP A 96 4.68 2.26 -13.19
CA ASP A 96 5.01 2.35 -11.76
C ASP A 96 4.45 3.62 -11.09
N MET A 97 3.56 3.43 -10.12
CA MET A 97 2.99 4.54 -9.36
C MET A 97 3.98 5.06 -8.31
N THR A 98 4.50 6.28 -8.51
CA THR A 98 5.51 6.92 -7.64
C THR A 98 4.96 7.98 -6.67
N THR A 99 3.73 8.42 -6.91
CA THR A 99 2.99 9.38 -6.10
C THR A 99 1.53 8.92 -5.99
N VAL A 100 0.83 9.39 -4.96
CA VAL A 100 -0.62 9.15 -4.84
C VAL A 100 -1.34 9.99 -5.91
N PRO A 101 -2.17 9.40 -6.78
CA PRO A 101 -2.93 10.14 -7.79
C PRO A 101 -4.11 10.87 -7.14
N THR A 102 -4.72 11.81 -7.87
CA THR A 102 -5.87 12.60 -7.37
C THR A 102 -7.09 11.71 -7.14
N LEU A 103 -7.40 11.41 -5.88
CA LEU A 103 -8.49 10.47 -5.55
C LEU A 103 -9.87 11.15 -5.61
N PRO A 104 -10.95 10.40 -5.91
CA PRO A 104 -12.31 10.88 -5.77
C PRO A 104 -12.62 11.36 -4.34
N LYS A 105 -13.41 12.44 -4.19
CA LYS A 105 -13.69 13.06 -2.87
C LYS A 105 -14.49 12.15 -1.93
N GLU A 106 -15.25 11.22 -2.50
CA GLU A 106 -16.10 10.27 -1.80
C GLU A 106 -15.33 8.99 -1.39
N THR A 107 -14.02 8.93 -1.63
CA THR A 107 -13.20 7.75 -1.32
C THR A 107 -13.13 7.51 0.20
N ALA A 108 -13.68 6.39 0.64
CA ALA A 108 -13.61 5.92 2.02
C ALA A 108 -12.48 4.91 2.25
N TYR A 109 -12.06 4.16 1.23
CA TYR A 109 -11.03 3.13 1.34
C TYR A 109 -10.01 3.26 0.21
N LEU A 110 -8.73 3.35 0.57
CA LEU A 110 -7.62 3.35 -0.39
C LEU A 110 -6.72 2.15 -0.14
N TYR A 111 -6.52 1.34 -1.17
CA TYR A 111 -5.56 0.24 -1.20
C TYR A 111 -4.56 0.50 -2.32
N ALA A 112 -3.36 0.94 -1.98
CA ALA A 112 -2.31 1.31 -2.93
C ALA A 112 -1.02 0.54 -2.62
N ARG A 113 -1.13 -0.79 -2.54
CA ARG A 113 -0.06 -1.69 -2.12
C ARG A 113 0.92 -2.00 -3.25
N PHE A 114 2.15 -2.35 -2.86
CA PHE A 114 3.17 -2.87 -3.78
C PHE A 114 3.46 -1.95 -4.97
N ASN A 115 3.45 -0.64 -4.74
CA ASN A 115 3.86 0.35 -5.74
C ASN A 115 5.23 0.95 -5.38
N LYS A 116 5.60 2.05 -6.03
CA LYS A 116 6.90 2.72 -5.85
C LYS A 116 6.75 4.11 -5.25
N ILE A 117 5.72 4.32 -4.41
CA ILE A 117 5.47 5.62 -3.77
C ILE A 117 6.62 5.94 -2.81
N LYS A 118 7.24 7.12 -2.97
CA LYS A 118 8.43 7.51 -2.19
C LYS A 118 8.14 8.53 -1.09
N LYS A 119 7.18 9.42 -1.33
CA LYS A 119 6.85 10.53 -0.43
C LYS A 119 5.34 10.74 -0.38
N LEU A 120 4.84 11.16 0.78
CA LEU A 120 3.46 11.61 0.95
C LEU A 120 3.46 13.09 1.33
N ALA A 121 2.68 13.88 0.60
CA ALA A 121 2.51 15.32 0.81
C ALA A 121 1.16 15.62 1.48
N ALA A 122 1.03 16.81 2.07
CA ALA A 122 -0.22 17.22 2.73
C ALA A 122 -1.42 17.32 1.77
N LYS A 123 -1.15 17.61 0.51
CA LYS A 123 -2.16 17.71 -0.55
C LYS A 123 -2.76 16.35 -0.94
N ASP A 124 -2.01 15.25 -0.80
CA ASP A 124 -2.40 13.93 -1.32
C ASP A 124 -3.71 13.42 -0.70
N PHE A 125 -3.97 13.78 0.56
CA PHE A 125 -5.19 13.44 1.29
C PHE A 125 -5.96 14.66 1.83
N GLY A 126 -5.57 15.86 1.39
CA GLY A 126 -6.02 17.12 1.99
C GLY A 126 -7.52 17.38 1.86
N ASP A 127 -8.17 16.83 0.83
CA ASP A 127 -9.57 17.12 0.49
C ASP A 127 -10.51 15.94 0.74
N ILE A 128 -10.00 14.80 1.23
CA ILE A 128 -10.71 13.52 1.28
C ILE A 128 -10.98 13.13 2.74
N VAL A 129 -11.80 13.94 3.41
CA VAL A 129 -12.12 13.78 4.83
C VAL A 129 -12.94 12.51 5.16
N THR A 130 -13.44 11.84 4.13
CA THR A 130 -14.26 10.62 4.17
C THR A 130 -13.43 9.34 4.34
N LEU A 131 -12.10 9.40 4.17
CA LEU A 131 -11.20 8.25 4.29
C LEU A 131 -11.29 7.62 5.68
N LYS A 132 -11.57 6.32 5.70
CA LYS A 132 -11.61 5.46 6.88
C LYS A 132 -10.43 4.50 6.95
N ARG A 133 -9.95 4.04 5.79
CA ARG A 133 -8.80 3.13 5.70
C ARG A 133 -7.85 3.55 4.60
N ILE A 134 -6.56 3.55 4.93
CA ILE A 134 -5.47 3.72 3.97
C ILE A 134 -4.49 2.55 4.14
N ASP A 135 -4.23 1.86 3.05
CA ASP A 135 -3.22 0.82 2.99
C ASP A 135 -2.18 1.14 1.91
N LEU A 136 -0.97 1.46 2.36
CA LEU A 136 0.19 1.78 1.53
C LEU A 136 1.32 0.76 1.73
N THR A 137 0.97 -0.47 2.08
CA THR A 137 1.94 -1.54 2.36
C THR A 137 2.82 -1.85 1.15
N GLY A 138 4.10 -2.11 1.37
CA GLY A 138 5.02 -2.54 0.31
C GLY A 138 5.39 -1.44 -0.68
N ASN A 139 5.49 -0.18 -0.21
CA ASN A 139 5.95 0.95 -1.01
C ASN A 139 7.40 1.34 -0.65
N MET A 140 7.87 2.48 -1.16
CA MET A 140 9.20 3.01 -0.89
C MET A 140 9.16 4.29 -0.04
N ILE A 141 8.12 4.45 0.80
CA ILE A 141 7.85 5.70 1.50
C ILE A 141 8.93 5.91 2.56
N SER A 142 9.74 6.97 2.39
CA SER A 142 10.76 7.38 3.36
C SER A 142 10.43 8.70 4.06
N GLU A 143 9.59 9.52 3.43
CA GLU A 143 9.23 10.84 3.92
C GLU A 143 7.71 11.03 3.89
N ILE A 144 7.15 11.47 5.01
CA ILE A 144 5.77 11.90 5.14
C ILE A 144 5.79 13.32 5.68
N GLU A 145 5.14 14.23 4.98
CA GLU A 145 5.02 15.64 5.39
C GLU A 145 4.21 15.76 6.70
N ASP A 146 4.59 16.73 7.53
CA ASP A 146 3.81 17.02 8.73
C ASP A 146 2.42 17.51 8.34
N GLY A 147 1.39 16.87 8.88
CA GLY A 147 0.00 17.22 8.57
C GLY A 147 -0.63 16.45 7.42
N THR A 148 0.07 15.53 6.75
CA THR A 148 -0.49 14.65 5.71
C THR A 148 -1.81 13.99 6.09
N PHE A 149 -1.94 13.53 7.32
CA PHE A 149 -3.16 12.88 7.81
C PHE A 149 -4.02 13.79 8.70
N SER A 150 -3.66 15.06 8.89
CA SER A 150 -4.27 15.94 9.90
C SER A 150 -5.77 16.17 9.70
N LYS A 151 -6.22 16.25 8.45
CA LYS A 151 -7.63 16.47 8.08
C LYS A 151 -8.47 15.19 8.07
N LEU A 152 -7.85 14.02 8.18
CA LEU A 152 -8.53 12.71 8.08
C LEU A 152 -9.19 12.33 9.41
N THR A 153 -10.24 13.06 9.76
CA THR A 153 -10.94 12.91 11.05
C THR A 153 -11.77 11.63 11.17
N MET A 154 -11.94 10.89 10.07
CA MET A 154 -12.63 9.60 10.03
C MET A 154 -11.67 8.40 9.86
N LEU A 155 -10.35 8.63 9.79
CA LEU A 155 -9.39 7.56 9.57
C LEU A 155 -9.31 6.65 10.81
N GLU A 156 -9.68 5.39 10.60
CA GLU A 156 -9.69 4.34 11.61
C GLU A 156 -8.49 3.41 11.45
N GLU A 157 -8.07 3.16 10.20
CA GLU A 157 -7.00 2.20 9.91
C GLU A 157 -5.95 2.77 8.96
N LEU A 158 -4.69 2.67 9.35
CA LEU A 158 -3.55 3.10 8.56
C LEU A 158 -2.46 2.03 8.56
N SER A 159 -2.17 1.49 7.36
CA SER A 159 -1.02 0.62 7.13
C SER A 159 0.05 1.34 6.31
N LEU A 160 1.22 1.46 6.90
CA LEU A 160 2.48 1.92 6.32
C LEU A 160 3.53 0.80 6.42
N ALA A 161 3.10 -0.46 6.51
CA ALA A 161 4.00 -1.59 6.64
C ALA A 161 4.90 -1.74 5.41
N GLU A 162 6.07 -2.35 5.57
CA GLU A 162 6.99 -2.65 4.46
C GLU A 162 7.34 -1.39 3.65
N ASN A 163 7.82 -0.37 4.35
CA ASN A 163 8.25 0.90 3.77
C ASN A 163 9.66 1.26 4.29
N ARG A 164 10.10 2.51 4.12
CA ARG A 164 11.45 2.98 4.49
C ARG A 164 11.40 4.12 5.50
N LEU A 165 10.37 4.15 6.36
CA LEU A 165 10.15 5.23 7.31
C LEU A 165 11.23 5.23 8.38
N VAL A 166 11.86 6.39 8.58
CA VAL A 166 12.81 6.64 9.67
C VAL A 166 12.16 7.41 10.82
N LYS A 167 11.08 8.15 10.54
CA LYS A 167 10.29 8.93 11.50
C LYS A 167 8.80 8.70 11.30
N LEU A 168 8.02 8.78 12.38
CA LEU A 168 6.56 8.74 12.30
C LEU A 168 5.98 10.15 12.10
N PRO A 169 4.94 10.29 11.26
CA PRO A 169 4.18 11.52 11.13
C PRO A 169 3.23 11.72 12.32
N MET A 170 2.55 12.87 12.35
CA MET A 170 1.42 13.07 13.27
C MET A 170 0.24 12.19 12.85
N LEU A 171 -0.16 11.28 13.75
CA LEU A 171 -1.23 10.32 13.51
C LEU A 171 -2.61 10.89 13.89
N PRO A 172 -3.69 10.57 13.13
CA PRO A 172 -5.05 10.99 13.45
C PRO A 172 -5.60 10.36 14.73
N ALA A 173 -6.31 11.15 15.55
CA ALA A 173 -6.77 10.74 16.87
C ALA A 173 -7.79 9.58 16.88
N LYS A 174 -8.52 9.35 15.78
CA LYS A 174 -9.54 8.29 15.66
C LYS A 174 -9.00 6.92 15.26
N LEU A 175 -7.71 6.79 15.01
CA LEU A 175 -7.12 5.50 14.63
C LEU A 175 -7.42 4.42 15.67
N THR A 176 -7.89 3.28 15.19
CA THR A 176 -8.12 2.04 15.93
C THR A 176 -7.04 1.01 15.62
N SER A 177 -6.45 1.06 14.42
CA SER A 177 -5.36 0.19 13.99
C SER A 177 -4.26 0.98 13.28
N PHE A 178 -3.01 0.83 13.75
CA PHE A 178 -1.85 1.39 13.09
C PHE A 178 -0.79 0.32 12.88
N ASN A 179 -0.36 0.16 11.63
CA ASN A 179 0.67 -0.78 11.24
C ASN A 179 1.84 -0.05 10.56
N ALA A 180 3.01 -0.08 11.17
CA ALA A 180 4.27 0.38 10.58
C ALA A 180 5.37 -0.68 10.74
N ASN A 181 4.97 -1.96 10.68
CA ASN A 181 5.89 -3.09 10.63
C ASN A 181 6.88 -2.95 9.46
N HIS A 182 8.07 -3.56 9.58
CA HIS A 182 9.06 -3.62 8.48
C HIS A 182 9.40 -2.23 7.95
N ASN A 183 9.90 -1.37 8.83
CA ASN A 183 10.38 -0.03 8.50
C ASN A 183 11.78 0.18 9.13
N LEU A 184 12.27 1.41 9.12
CA LEU A 184 13.58 1.78 9.64
C LEU A 184 13.44 2.70 10.87
N LEU A 185 12.34 2.57 11.62
CA LEU A 185 12.02 3.47 12.73
C LEU A 185 13.00 3.26 13.87
N LYS A 186 13.62 4.36 14.32
CA LYS A 186 14.42 4.43 15.55
C LYS A 186 13.64 5.16 16.62
N THR A 187 14.01 4.98 17.90
CA THR A 187 13.36 5.68 19.03
C THR A 187 13.33 7.20 18.82
N LYS A 188 14.40 7.79 18.28
CA LYS A 188 14.48 9.23 17.95
C LYS A 188 13.47 9.68 16.87
N GLY A 189 13.06 8.76 15.99
CA GLY A 189 12.05 9.00 14.95
C GLY A 189 10.61 8.89 15.47
N VAL A 190 10.42 8.38 16.69
CA VAL A 190 9.11 8.27 17.34
C VAL A 190 9.05 9.28 18.48
N LYS A 191 8.32 10.38 18.28
CA LYS A 191 8.13 11.40 19.33
C LYS A 191 7.52 10.74 20.58
N ALA A 192 7.95 11.16 21.77
CA ALA A 192 7.48 10.58 23.05
C ALA A 192 5.95 10.64 23.21
N ASN A 193 5.30 11.63 22.60
CA ASN A 193 3.85 11.82 22.61
C ASN A 193 3.15 11.37 21.31
N ALA A 194 3.83 10.65 20.42
CA ALA A 194 3.30 10.27 19.10
C ALA A 194 1.95 9.55 19.18
N PHE A 195 1.78 8.67 20.18
CA PHE A 195 0.55 7.90 20.37
C PHE A 195 -0.37 8.47 21.47
N LYS A 196 0.06 9.49 22.23
CA LYS A 196 -0.65 9.97 23.44
C LYS A 196 -2.11 10.36 23.19
N LYS A 197 -2.42 10.90 22.01
CA LYS A 197 -3.78 11.34 21.64
C LYS A 197 -4.66 10.22 21.06
N LEU A 198 -4.10 9.04 20.79
CA LEU A 198 -4.79 7.93 20.12
C LEU A 198 -5.57 7.08 21.14
N THR A 199 -6.59 7.68 21.76
CA THR A 199 -7.36 7.06 22.86
C THR A 199 -8.27 5.92 22.42
N LYS A 200 -8.40 5.69 21.11
CA LYS A 200 -9.17 4.60 20.50
C LYS A 200 -8.30 3.53 19.86
N LEU A 201 -6.98 3.67 19.93
CA LEU A 201 -6.05 2.72 19.30
C LEU A 201 -6.10 1.38 20.02
N VAL A 202 -6.43 0.32 19.27
CA VAL A 202 -6.53 -1.05 19.75
C VAL A 202 -5.32 -1.85 19.32
N ASN A 203 -4.91 -1.70 18.06
CA ASN A 203 -3.83 -2.47 17.45
C ASN A 203 -2.66 -1.55 17.10
N LEU A 204 -1.47 -1.88 17.60
CA LEU A 204 -0.24 -1.16 17.30
C LEU A 204 0.85 -2.14 16.89
N PHE A 205 1.24 -2.06 15.62
CA PHE A 205 2.26 -2.94 15.04
C PHE A 205 3.48 -2.12 14.62
N LEU A 206 4.61 -2.37 15.29
CA LEU A 206 5.92 -1.72 15.07
C LEU A 206 7.05 -2.76 15.01
N ALA A 207 6.73 -4.00 14.67
CA ALA A 207 7.69 -5.09 14.54
C ALA A 207 8.66 -4.88 13.38
N ASN A 208 9.84 -5.50 13.43
CA ASN A 208 10.88 -5.41 12.40
C ASN A 208 11.24 -3.94 12.10
N ASN A 209 11.67 -3.24 13.13
CA ASN A 209 12.16 -1.86 13.09
C ASN A 209 13.50 -1.77 13.84
N GLN A 210 13.95 -0.57 14.17
CA GLN A 210 15.22 -0.30 14.87
C GLN A 210 14.98 0.46 16.19
N LEU A 211 13.85 0.19 16.85
CA LEU A 211 13.52 0.84 18.12
C LEU A 211 14.46 0.34 19.23
N GLU A 212 15.02 1.26 20.00
CA GLU A 212 15.93 0.97 21.13
C GLU A 212 15.20 0.93 22.48
N ALA A 213 13.99 1.48 22.53
CA ALA A 213 13.13 1.52 23.71
C ALA A 213 11.66 1.41 23.29
N VAL A 214 10.82 0.95 24.21
CA VAL A 214 9.37 0.90 24.00
C VAL A 214 8.80 2.34 24.03
N PRO A 215 8.08 2.80 23.00
CA PRO A 215 7.46 4.13 23.02
C PRO A 215 6.31 4.18 24.03
N HIS A 216 5.85 5.38 24.41
CA HIS A 216 4.73 5.50 25.33
C HIS A 216 3.42 4.98 24.70
N ILE A 217 2.94 3.84 25.19
CA ILE A 217 1.79 3.13 24.61
C ILE A 217 0.48 3.59 25.29
N PRO A 218 -0.57 3.97 24.55
CA PRO A 218 -1.86 4.34 25.11
C PRO A 218 -2.56 3.21 25.90
N GLU A 219 -3.41 3.58 26.84
CA GLU A 219 -4.20 2.66 27.68
C GLU A 219 -5.20 1.81 26.89
N SER A 220 -5.60 2.28 25.71
CA SER A 220 -6.59 1.62 24.85
C SER A 220 -6.02 0.41 24.09
N VAL A 221 -4.69 0.32 23.96
CA VAL A 221 -4.03 -0.70 23.14
C VAL A 221 -4.23 -2.07 23.76
N ARG A 222 -4.64 -3.01 22.91
CA ARG A 222 -4.88 -4.42 23.26
C ARG A 222 -3.83 -5.34 22.67
N ILE A 223 -3.40 -5.07 21.45
CA ILE A 223 -2.40 -5.86 20.72
C ILE A 223 -1.21 -4.95 20.41
N LEU A 224 -0.04 -5.32 20.91
CA LEU A 224 1.21 -4.59 20.73
C LEU A 224 2.30 -5.51 20.19
N HIS A 225 2.74 -5.24 18.97
CA HIS A 225 3.83 -5.99 18.34
C HIS A 225 5.08 -5.11 18.20
N LEU A 226 6.14 -5.52 18.89
CA LEU A 226 7.44 -4.86 18.93
C LEU A 226 8.58 -5.85 18.66
N GLN A 227 8.27 -7.06 18.17
CA GLN A 227 9.26 -8.09 17.90
C GLN A 227 10.29 -7.64 16.86
N ASN A 228 11.49 -8.19 16.93
CA ASN A 228 12.61 -7.90 16.04
C ASN A 228 12.92 -6.40 15.95
N ASN A 229 13.13 -5.78 17.10
CA ASN A 229 13.68 -4.43 17.24
C ASN A 229 15.04 -4.50 17.96
N ASN A 230 15.58 -3.36 18.36
CA ASN A 230 16.80 -3.26 19.15
C ASN A 230 16.52 -2.85 20.61
N ILE A 231 15.35 -3.24 21.15
CA ILE A 231 14.91 -2.78 22.48
C ILE A 231 15.81 -3.38 23.54
N THR A 232 16.48 -2.52 24.31
CA THR A 232 17.34 -2.91 25.44
C THR A 232 16.78 -2.43 26.77
N ASP A 233 16.09 -1.28 26.77
CA ASP A 233 15.54 -0.65 27.96
C ASP A 233 14.06 -1.01 28.14
N VAL A 234 13.79 -1.83 29.15
CA VAL A 234 12.45 -2.09 29.70
C VAL A 234 12.54 -1.84 31.19
N ASN A 235 11.79 -0.88 31.71
CA ASN A 235 11.81 -0.45 33.09
C ASN A 235 10.43 -0.49 33.73
N LYS A 236 10.36 -0.28 35.04
CA LYS A 236 9.11 -0.36 35.85
C LYS A 236 7.96 0.50 35.33
N ASP A 237 8.26 1.57 34.60
CA ASP A 237 7.29 2.52 34.05
C ASP A 237 6.97 2.29 32.57
N THR A 238 7.54 1.25 31.96
CA THR A 238 7.36 0.96 30.52
C THR A 238 5.93 0.53 30.20
N PHE A 239 5.39 -0.39 30.99
CA PHE A 239 3.99 -0.84 30.84
C PHE A 239 3.11 -0.47 32.03
N CYS A 240 3.69 -0.43 33.23
CA CYS A 240 3.02 -0.12 34.49
C CYS A 240 3.26 1.32 34.92
N LYS A 241 2.51 1.80 35.91
CA LYS A 241 2.71 3.13 36.53
C LYS A 241 3.29 2.94 37.91
N SER A 242 4.59 3.18 38.10
CA SER A 242 5.25 2.93 39.38
C SER A 242 4.74 3.80 40.53
N ASN A 243 4.04 4.90 40.22
CA ASN A 243 3.40 5.76 41.22
C ASN A 243 2.06 5.22 41.75
N SER A 244 1.55 4.10 41.22
CA SER A 244 0.25 3.54 41.62
C SER A 244 0.32 2.01 41.72
N THR A 245 0.35 1.51 42.95
CA THR A 245 0.41 0.07 43.25
C THR A 245 -0.86 -0.68 42.84
N TYR A 246 -1.98 0.03 42.65
CA TYR A 246 -3.27 -0.52 42.21
C TYR A 246 -3.50 -0.39 40.71
N TYR A 247 -2.54 0.16 39.96
CA TYR A 247 -2.70 0.30 38.52
C TYR A 247 -2.67 -1.07 37.85
N LEU A 248 -3.78 -1.41 37.18
CA LEU A 248 -3.92 -2.62 36.39
C LEU A 248 -4.15 -2.24 34.92
N ARG A 249 -3.37 -2.83 34.02
CA ARG A 249 -3.45 -2.65 32.58
C ARG A 249 -4.10 -3.86 31.93
N LEU A 250 -5.40 -4.02 32.20
CA LEU A 250 -6.17 -5.20 31.79
C LEU A 250 -6.52 -5.23 30.30
N SER A 251 -6.51 -4.09 29.62
CA SER A 251 -6.84 -3.99 28.19
C SER A 251 -5.83 -4.72 27.30
N LEU A 252 -4.58 -4.79 27.76
CA LEU A 252 -3.46 -5.26 26.98
C LEU A 252 -3.44 -6.80 27.04
N ASN A 253 -3.75 -7.41 25.90
CA ASN A 253 -4.02 -8.84 25.74
C ASN A 253 -2.87 -9.59 25.06
N GLU A 254 -2.06 -8.89 24.29
CA GLU A 254 -0.92 -9.48 23.58
C GLU A 254 0.20 -8.46 23.47
N VAL A 255 1.40 -8.85 23.94
CA VAL A 255 2.64 -8.08 23.74
C VAL A 255 3.70 -8.99 23.18
N ARG A 256 4.25 -8.61 22.03
CA ARG A 256 5.37 -9.31 21.41
C ARG A 256 6.64 -8.48 21.50
N LEU A 257 7.63 -8.99 22.21
CA LEU A 257 8.98 -8.43 22.36
C LEU A 257 10.07 -9.45 21.94
N ASP A 258 9.69 -10.57 21.35
CA ASP A 258 10.64 -11.55 20.80
C ASP A 258 11.62 -10.93 19.80
N GLY A 259 12.84 -11.47 19.72
CA GLY A 259 13.89 -10.93 18.84
C GLY A 259 14.51 -9.59 19.27
N ASN A 260 14.16 -9.06 20.45
CA ASN A 260 14.85 -7.92 21.05
C ASN A 260 16.00 -8.36 21.98
N PRO A 261 17.05 -7.54 22.15
CA PRO A 261 18.12 -7.81 23.12
C PRO A 261 17.68 -7.80 24.59
N ALA A 262 16.59 -7.11 24.93
CA ALA A 262 16.10 -6.98 26.30
C ALA A 262 15.83 -8.35 26.95
N VAL A 263 16.34 -8.52 28.18
CA VAL A 263 16.07 -9.70 29.01
C VAL A 263 14.97 -9.34 30.01
N LEU A 264 13.75 -9.83 29.75
CA LEU A 264 12.55 -9.42 30.48
C LEU A 264 12.59 -9.85 31.96
N SER A 265 13.25 -10.96 32.29
CA SER A 265 13.38 -11.44 33.68
C SER A 265 14.19 -10.51 34.58
N LYS A 266 14.99 -9.58 34.03
CA LYS A 266 15.70 -8.57 34.83
C LYS A 266 14.78 -7.51 35.41
N TYR A 267 13.57 -7.35 34.85
CA TYR A 267 12.64 -6.28 35.22
C TYR A 267 11.22 -6.84 35.45
N PRO A 268 11.03 -7.74 36.43
CA PRO A 268 9.73 -8.38 36.66
C PRO A 268 8.63 -7.38 37.03
N ASP A 269 8.98 -6.31 37.76
CA ASP A 269 8.04 -5.29 38.23
C ASP A 269 7.35 -4.55 37.07
N SER A 270 8.01 -4.45 35.92
CA SER A 270 7.51 -3.82 34.70
C SER A 270 6.25 -4.49 34.14
N PHE A 271 5.91 -5.70 34.61
CA PHE A 271 4.80 -6.49 34.08
C PHE A 271 3.73 -6.85 35.10
N THR A 272 3.89 -6.42 36.36
CA THR A 272 2.99 -6.77 37.48
C THR A 272 1.55 -6.28 37.30
N CYS A 273 1.36 -5.18 36.57
CA CYS A 273 0.04 -4.62 36.28
C CYS A 273 -0.72 -5.35 35.16
N MET A 274 -0.08 -6.27 34.44
CA MET A 274 -0.64 -6.88 33.23
C MET A 274 -1.28 -8.24 33.53
N LYS A 275 -2.32 -8.58 32.77
CA LYS A 275 -2.97 -9.89 32.85
C LYS A 275 -2.17 -10.99 32.13
N VAL A 276 -1.39 -10.60 31.12
CA VAL A 276 -0.57 -11.49 30.30
C VAL A 276 0.88 -11.03 30.31
N LEU A 277 1.80 -11.98 30.30
CA LEU A 277 3.23 -11.69 30.16
C LEU A 277 3.59 -11.51 28.67
N PRO A 278 4.51 -10.59 28.33
CA PRO A 278 4.98 -10.45 26.96
C PRO A 278 5.70 -11.70 26.44
N SER A 279 5.57 -12.01 25.15
CA SER A 279 6.48 -12.96 24.52
C SER A 279 7.85 -12.31 24.37
N GLY A 280 8.91 -13.02 24.75
CA GLY A 280 10.26 -12.48 24.67
C GLY A 280 11.29 -13.35 25.39
N ARG A 281 12.50 -12.80 25.52
CA ARG A 281 13.63 -13.48 26.15
C ARG A 281 13.60 -13.30 27.67
N TYR A 282 13.49 -14.42 28.40
CA TYR A 282 13.54 -14.45 29.86
C TYR A 282 14.86 -15.03 30.42
N ARG A 283 15.73 -15.59 29.57
CA ARG A 283 17.06 -16.13 29.92
C ARG A 283 18.01 -15.86 28.76
#